data_AF-A0A927UA29-F1
#
_entry.id   AF-A0A927UA29-F1
#
_cell.length_a   1.000
_cell.length_b   1.000
_cell.length_c   1.000
_cell.angle_alpha   90.00
_cell.angle_beta   90.00
_cell.angle_gamma   90.00
#
_symmetry.space_group_name_H-M   'P 1'
#
loop_
_entity.id
_entity.type
_entity.pdbx_description
1 polymer ?
#
loop_
_entity_poly.entity_id
_entity_poly.type
_entity_poly.pdbx_seq_one_letter_code
_entity_poly.pdbx_strand_id
1 'polypeptide(L)'
;MELNNIIDVVEKRAKDIADQEIVNYNKAHPELNLTDEAREAVRTRSISQLTLQLSKFHFKDDTDLQEQFDDWFSSNEEEDLIKACKHCLDDEAKKIREAASGKMSSLDAYLTKHLGSAHTID
;
A
#
# COMPACT_ATOMS: atom_id res chain seq x y z
N MET A 1 28.03 5.83 15.58
CA MET A 1 27.07 5.15 14.70
C MET A 1 26.29 6.22 13.96
N GLU A 2 26.31 6.27 12.63
CA GLU A 2 25.70 7.38 11.88
C GLU A 2 24.21 7.14 11.65
N LEU A 3 23.38 8.13 11.99
CA LEU A 3 21.91 8.13 11.83
C LEU A 3 21.45 7.71 10.42
N ASN A 4 22.28 7.99 9.41
CA ASN A 4 22.04 7.68 8.00
C ASN A 4 21.84 6.16 7.78
N ASN A 5 22.56 5.30 8.50
CA ASN A 5 22.45 3.85 8.34
C ASN A 5 21.11 3.31 8.85
N ILE A 6 20.46 3.98 9.81
CA ILE A 6 19.19 3.54 10.39
C ILE A 6 18.03 3.82 9.43
N ILE A 7 18.06 4.99 8.79
CA ILE A 7 17.04 5.41 7.83
C ILE A 7 16.98 4.42 6.67
N ASP A 8 18.14 4.02 6.13
CA ASP A 8 18.22 3.06 5.03
C ASP A 8 17.63 1.69 5.40
N VAL A 9 17.92 1.20 6.61
CA VAL A 9 17.38 -0.07 7.13
C VAL A 9 15.86 -0.02 7.26
N VAL A 10 15.35 1.06 7.83
CA VAL A 10 13.90 1.30 8.01
C VAL A 10 13.19 1.40 6.68
N GLU A 11 13.70 2.21 5.76
CA GLU A 11 13.10 2.38 4.44
C GLU A 11 13.07 1.07 3.66
N LYS A 12 14.17 0.32 3.68
CA LYS A 12 14.25 -0.97 3.01
C LYS A 12 13.23 -1.94 3.57
N ARG A 13 13.17 -2.09 4.90
CA ARG A 13 12.21 -3.00 5.56
C ARG A 13 10.76 -2.60 5.25
N ALA A 14 10.45 -1.31 5.30
CA ALA A 14 9.11 -0.83 4.99
C ALA A 14 8.70 -1.10 3.53
N LYS A 15 9.63 -0.92 2.57
CA LYS A 15 9.42 -1.24 1.15
C LYS A 15 9.23 -2.74 0.94
N ASP A 16 10.06 -3.57 1.57
CA ASP A 16 9.97 -5.03 1.45
C ASP A 16 8.59 -5.56 1.90
N ILE A 17 8.10 -5.07 3.05
CA ILE A 17 6.76 -5.42 3.56
C ILE A 17 5.65 -4.90 2.63
N ALA A 18 5.76 -3.65 2.17
CA ALA A 18 4.79 -3.07 1.24
C ALA A 18 4.70 -3.88 -0.06
N ASP A 19 5.83 -4.24 -0.66
CA ASP A 19 5.89 -5.02 -1.89
C ASP A 19 5.32 -6.43 -1.69
N GLN A 20 5.63 -7.08 -0.56
CA GLN A 20 5.07 -8.39 -0.23
C GLN A 20 3.54 -8.32 -0.09
N GLU A 21 3.02 -7.29 0.58
CA GLU A 21 1.58 -7.10 0.75
C GLU A 21 0.88 -6.73 -0.56
N ILE A 22 1.50 -5.91 -1.42
CA ILE A 22 0.99 -5.64 -2.78
C ILE A 22 0.86 -6.94 -3.58
N VAL A 23 1.87 -7.81 -3.53
CA VAL A 23 1.83 -9.12 -4.20
C VAL A 23 0.73 -10.00 -3.64
N ASN A 24 0.59 -10.05 -2.31
CA ASN A 24 -0.46 -10.83 -1.64
C ASN A 24 -1.85 -10.31 -2.02
N TYR A 25 -2.03 -8.99 -2.05
CA TYR A 25 -3.28 -8.35 -2.40
C TYR A 25 -3.68 -8.59 -3.86
N ASN A 26 -2.74 -8.46 -4.80
CA ASN A 26 -2.99 -8.79 -6.21
C ASN A 26 -3.38 -10.26 -6.42
N LYS A 27 -2.81 -11.19 -5.63
CA LYS A 27 -3.21 -12.60 -5.67
C LYS A 27 -4.61 -12.83 -5.11
N ALA A 28 -5.00 -12.09 -4.08
CA ALA A 28 -6.34 -12.15 -3.49
C ALA A 28 -7.42 -11.47 -4.35
N HIS A 29 -7.03 -10.46 -5.13
CA HIS A 29 -7.91 -9.65 -5.98
C HIS A 29 -7.39 -9.56 -7.42
N PRO A 30 -7.32 -10.69 -8.16
CA PRO A 30 -6.78 -10.71 -9.52
C PRO A 30 -7.59 -9.87 -10.52
N GLU A 31 -8.85 -9.55 -10.19
CA GLU A 31 -9.72 -8.67 -10.97
C GLU A 31 -9.36 -7.18 -10.83
N LEU A 32 -8.59 -6.82 -9.81
CA LEU A 32 -8.20 -5.44 -9.54
C LEU A 32 -6.83 -5.15 -10.15
N ASN A 33 -6.81 -4.25 -11.14
CA ASN A 33 -5.56 -3.69 -11.64
C ASN A 33 -5.09 -2.55 -10.73
N LEU A 34 -4.25 -2.85 -9.75
CA LEU A 34 -3.55 -1.83 -8.97
C LEU A 34 -2.70 -0.96 -9.89
N THR A 35 -2.92 0.36 -9.86
CA THR A 35 -2.11 1.34 -10.60
C THR A 35 -0.73 1.49 -9.97
N ASP A 36 0.24 1.98 -10.74
CA ASP A 36 1.58 2.26 -10.21
C ASP A 36 1.53 3.33 -9.11
N GLU A 37 0.62 4.30 -9.23
CA GLU A 37 0.35 5.32 -8.23
C GLU A 37 -0.15 4.71 -6.91
N ALA A 38 -1.06 3.74 -6.97
CA ALA A 38 -1.55 3.03 -5.78
C ALA A 38 -0.44 2.23 -5.10
N ARG A 39 0.42 1.55 -5.88
CA ARG A 39 1.57 0.81 -5.33
C ARG A 39 2.55 1.75 -4.63
N GLU A 40 2.84 2.89 -5.25
CA GLU A 40 3.76 3.87 -4.66
C GLU A 40 3.17 4.57 -3.44
N ALA A 41 1.87 4.82 -3.42
CA ALA A 41 1.17 5.33 -2.25
C ALA A 41 1.31 4.37 -1.06
N VAL A 42 1.15 3.06 -1.29
CA VAL A 42 1.31 2.04 -0.23
C VAL A 42 2.74 2.03 0.28
N ARG A 43 3.76 2.03 -0.59
CA ARG A 43 5.17 2.10 -0.16
C ARG A 43 5.47 3.34 0.66
N THR A 44 5.03 4.51 0.19
CA THR A 44 5.21 5.79 0.89
C THR A 44 4.54 5.77 2.26
N ARG A 45 3.34 5.19 2.34
CA ARG A 45 2.60 5.04 3.59
C ARG A 45 3.33 4.12 4.56
N SER A 46 3.85 2.99 4.09
CA SER A 46 4.62 2.05 4.92
C SER A 46 5.89 2.67 5.46
N ILE A 47 6.64 3.40 4.64
CA ILE A 47 7.84 4.13 5.08
C ILE A 47 7.46 5.15 6.14
N SER A 48 6.46 5.98 5.88
CA SER A 48 6.01 7.01 6.83
C SER A 48 5.58 6.39 8.15
N GLN A 49 4.84 5.28 8.11
CA GLN A 49 4.40 4.56 9.29
C GLN A 49 5.60 4.04 10.09
N LEU A 50 6.51 3.29 9.47
CA LEU A 50 7.62 2.68 10.20
C LEU A 50 8.61 3.73 10.72
N THR A 51 8.85 4.80 9.96
CA THR A 51 9.64 5.96 10.42
C THR A 51 9.05 6.62 11.65
N LEU A 52 7.71 6.74 11.74
CA LEU A 52 7.06 7.26 12.96
C LEU A 52 7.25 6.32 14.15
N GLN A 53 7.15 5.01 13.92
CA GLN A 53 7.31 4.00 14.99
C GLN A 53 8.74 3.88 15.49
N LEU A 54 9.72 4.25 14.66
CA LEU A 54 11.13 4.30 15.05
C LEU A 54 11.37 5.20 16.28
N SER A 55 10.49 6.17 16.55
CA SER A 55 10.55 6.97 17.79
C SER A 55 10.45 6.15 19.07
N LYS A 56 9.89 4.92 19.01
CA LYS A 56 9.82 3.97 20.13
C LYS A 56 11.04 3.05 20.22
N PHE A 57 11.89 3.02 19.20
CA PHE A 57 13.05 2.14 19.15
C PHE A 57 14.19 2.73 20.00
N HIS A 58 14.69 1.94 20.94
CA HIS A 58 15.75 2.34 21.86
C HIS A 58 17.03 1.58 21.51
N PHE A 59 18.05 2.32 21.08
CA PHE A 59 19.35 1.77 20.73
C PHE A 59 20.11 1.34 21.97
N LYS A 60 20.72 0.16 21.91
CA LYS A 60 21.72 -0.29 22.88
C LYS A 60 23.11 -0.14 22.24
N ASP A 61 24.03 0.44 23.00
CA ASP A 61 25.44 0.44 22.65
C ASP A 61 25.98 -1.01 22.68
N ASP A 62 26.92 -1.34 21.79
CA ASP A 62 27.59 -2.65 21.65
C ASP A 62 26.80 -3.83 21.01
N THR A 63 25.71 -3.58 20.27
CA THR A 63 25.04 -4.64 19.46
C THR A 63 24.84 -4.18 18.02
N ASP A 64 24.81 -5.13 17.07
CA ASP A 64 24.57 -4.82 15.66
C ASP A 64 23.21 -4.13 15.46
N LEU A 65 23.21 -3.05 14.69
CA LEU A 65 22.02 -2.22 14.50
C LEU A 65 20.90 -2.96 13.77
N GLN A 66 21.26 -3.75 12.75
CA GLN A 66 20.28 -4.49 11.95
C GLN A 66 19.61 -5.56 12.81
N GLU A 67 20.38 -6.29 13.61
CA GLU A 67 19.87 -7.30 14.53
C GLU A 67 18.93 -6.69 15.57
N GLN A 68 19.32 -5.59 16.23
CA GLN A 68 18.46 -4.90 17.19
C GLN A 68 17.15 -4.42 16.56
N PHE A 69 17.22 -3.88 15.34
CA PHE A 69 16.04 -3.42 14.62
C PHE A 69 15.13 -4.57 14.22
N ASP A 70 15.67 -5.66 13.69
CA ASP A 70 14.90 -6.82 13.24
C ASP A 70 14.16 -7.50 14.40
N ASP A 71 14.82 -7.64 15.55
CA ASP A 71 14.22 -8.17 16.78
C ASP A 71 13.08 -7.28 17.29
N TRP A 72 13.31 -5.96 17.34
CA TRP A 72 12.29 -5.01 17.74
C TRP A 72 11.10 -5.00 16.77
N PHE A 73 11.38 -4.96 15.47
CA PHE A 73 10.39 -4.88 14.42
C PHE A 73 9.46 -6.10 14.44
N SER A 74 10.03 -7.30 14.42
CA SER A 74 9.27 -8.56 14.41
C SER A 74 8.43 -8.76 15.67
N SER A 75 8.91 -8.27 16.82
CA SER A 75 8.21 -8.45 18.10
C SER A 75 7.11 -7.43 18.36
N ASN A 76 7.13 -6.26 17.70
CA ASN A 76 6.29 -5.12 18.10
C ASN A 76 5.53 -4.44 16.96
N GLU A 77 6.14 -4.27 15.78
CA GLU A 77 5.63 -3.33 14.76
C GLU A 77 5.29 -3.99 13.42
N GLU A 78 5.75 -5.23 13.17
CA GLU A 78 5.53 -5.93 11.89
C GLU A 78 4.04 -6.11 11.59
N GLU A 79 3.26 -6.61 12.54
CA GLU A 79 1.83 -6.84 12.34
C GLU A 79 1.06 -5.53 12.09
N ASP A 80 1.42 -4.48 12.82
CA ASP A 80 0.79 -3.17 12.68
C ASP A 80 1.14 -2.52 11.33
N LEU A 81 2.38 -2.68 10.87
CA LEU A 81 2.78 -2.23 9.53
C LEU A 81 2.01 -3.00 8.44
N ILE A 82 1.86 -4.31 8.57
CA ILE A 82 1.07 -5.14 7.64
C ILE A 82 -0.39 -4.67 7.60
N LYS A 83 -1.01 -4.43 8.76
CA LYS A 83 -2.38 -3.89 8.82
C LYS A 83 -2.49 -2.52 8.14
N ALA A 84 -1.52 -1.64 8.38
CA ALA A 84 -1.48 -0.33 7.74
C ALA A 84 -1.36 -0.44 6.21
N CYS A 85 -0.53 -1.37 5.70
CA CYS A 85 -0.43 -1.65 4.26
C CYS A 85 -1.77 -2.10 3.70
N LYS A 86 -2.44 -3.06 4.35
CA LYS A 86 -3.75 -3.58 3.93
C LYS A 86 -4.82 -2.50 3.89
N HIS A 87 -4.92 -1.67 4.92
CA HIS A 87 -5.85 -0.55 4.94
C HIS A 87 -5.60 0.42 3.78
N CYS A 88 -4.33 0.75 3.51
CA CYS A 88 -3.98 1.60 2.38
C CYS A 88 -4.36 0.96 1.03
N LEU A 89 -4.12 -0.34 0.88
CA LEU A 89 -4.50 -1.10 -0.31
C LEU A 89 -6.01 -1.12 -0.53
N ASP A 90 -6.80 -1.32 0.52
CA ASP A 90 -8.26 -1.29 0.46
C ASP A 90 -8.79 0.10 0.06
N ASP A 91 -8.20 1.17 0.59
CA ASP A 91 -8.55 2.54 0.23
C ASP A 91 -8.22 2.84 -1.23
N GLU A 92 -7.05 2.45 -1.73
CA GLU A 92 -6.69 2.61 -3.14
C GLU A 92 -7.55 1.74 -4.07
N ALA A 93 -7.84 0.49 -3.67
CA ALA A 93 -8.73 -0.40 -4.40
C ALA A 93 -10.13 0.20 -4.53
N LYS A 94 -10.64 0.82 -3.46
CA LYS A 94 -11.92 1.52 -3.46
C LYS A 94 -11.91 2.69 -4.43
N LYS A 95 -10.87 3.54 -4.41
CA LYS A 95 -10.73 4.67 -5.37
C LYS A 95 -10.72 4.19 -6.82
N ILE A 96 -10.02 3.09 -7.11
CA ILE A 96 -9.97 2.50 -8.45
C ILE A 96 -11.36 2.03 -8.89
N ARG A 97 -12.08 1.31 -8.02
CA ARG A 97 -13.44 0.82 -8.30
C ARG A 97 -14.44 1.96 -8.50
N GLU A 98 -14.36 3.01 -7.69
CA GLU A 98 -15.21 4.20 -7.81
C GLU A 98 -14.93 4.97 -9.10
N ALA A 99 -13.65 5.14 -9.47
CA ALA A 99 -13.26 5.78 -10.72
C ALA A 99 -13.72 4.98 -11.96
N ALA A 100 -13.70 3.64 -11.89
CA ALA A 100 -14.23 2.79 -12.94
C ALA A 100 -15.76 2.92 -13.08
N SER A 101 -16.47 2.95 -11.95
CA SER A 101 -17.94 3.07 -11.90
C SER A 101 -18.43 4.44 -12.41
N GLY A 102 -17.72 5.52 -12.06
CA GLY A 102 -18.03 6.88 -12.54
C GLY A 102 -17.81 7.08 -14.03
N LYS A 103 -16.88 6.32 -14.64
CA LYS A 103 -16.65 6.33 -16.09
C LYS A 103 -17.73 5.56 -16.85
N MET A 104 -18.26 4.47 -16.30
CA MET A 104 -19.38 3.74 -16.94
C MET A 104 -20.65 4.61 -17.01
N SER A 105 -21.01 5.30 -15.93
CA SER A 105 -22.21 6.16 -15.92
C SER A 105 -22.17 7.27 -16.98
N SER A 106 -21.01 7.87 -17.24
CA SER A 106 -20.88 8.92 -18.25
C SER A 106 -20.83 8.37 -19.67
N LEU A 107 -20.22 7.19 -19.89
CA LEU A 107 -20.23 6.49 -21.17
C LEU A 107 -21.64 5.99 -21.50
N ASP A 108 -22.36 5.39 -20.56
CA ASP A 108 -23.74 4.92 -20.74
C ASP A 108 -24.70 6.08 -21.03
N ALA A 109 -24.54 7.21 -20.32
CA ALA A 109 -25.29 8.43 -20.62
C ALA A 109 -24.94 8.99 -22.02
N TYR A 110 -23.68 8.92 -22.43
CA TYR A 110 -23.23 9.36 -23.75
C TYR A 110 -23.76 8.44 -24.87
N LEU A 111 -23.66 7.12 -24.70
CA LEU A 111 -24.15 6.10 -25.62
C LEU A 111 -25.67 6.21 -25.76
N THR A 112 -26.42 6.34 -24.65
CA THR A 112 -27.87 6.54 -24.69
C THR A 112 -28.25 7.83 -25.44
N LYS A 113 -27.48 8.91 -25.27
CA LYS A 113 -27.73 10.20 -25.92
C LYS A 113 -27.37 10.21 -27.42
N HIS A 114 -26.33 9.48 -27.84
CA HIS A 114 -25.81 9.54 -29.21
C HIS A 114 -26.20 8.35 -30.10
N LEU A 115 -26.45 7.17 -29.51
CA LEU A 115 -26.90 5.99 -30.26
C LEU A 115 -28.42 5.83 -30.28
N GLY A 116 -29.14 6.64 -29.50
CA GLY A 116 -30.60 6.55 -29.38
C GLY A 116 -31.04 5.24 -28.74
N SER A 117 -32.28 5.16 -28.26
CA SER A 117 -32.88 3.97 -27.63
C SER A 117 -33.10 2.80 -28.62
N ALA A 118 -32.07 2.37 -29.36
CA ALA A 118 -32.09 1.24 -30.29
C ALA A 118 -31.33 0.01 -29.75
N HIS A 119 -31.21 -0.10 -28.42
CA HIS A 119 -30.73 -1.32 -27.76
C HIS A 119 -31.54 -1.61 -26.50
N THR A 120 -32.84 -1.87 -26.68
CA THR A 120 -33.50 -2.88 -25.84
C THR A 120 -32.92 -4.22 -26.26
N ILE A 121 -31.99 -4.75 -25.46
CA ILE A 121 -31.64 -6.17 -25.49
C ILE A 121 -32.84 -6.87 -24.83
N ASP A 122 -33.52 -7.73 -25.60
CA ASP A 122 -34.43 -8.76 -25.09
C ASP A 122 -33.60 -9.95 -24.57
#